data_AF-A0AA48GPV2-F1
#
_entry.id   AF-A0AA48GPV2-F1
#
_cell.length_a   1.000
_cell.length_b   1.000
_cell.length_c   1.000
_cell.angle_alpha   90.00
_cell.angle_beta   90.00
_cell.angle_gamma   90.00
#
_symmetry.space_group_name_H-M   'P 1'
#
loop_
_entity.id
_entity.type
_entity.pdbx_description
1 polymer ?
#
loop_
_entity_poly.entity_id
_entity_poly.type
_entity_poly.pdbx_seq_one_letter_code
_entity_poly.pdbx_strand_id
1 'polypeptide(L)'
;MHLIVQKFMDGQLPEAMAKSLVAGNLPVPPTDLLQALSYAFFKETPLAEAAAETVKAMPESLLSNAILGPQDPPDPLGLILIHRKEPALLETALLHPDMNAEWMERVVPFLPGPVLEIPLNNQVLWLERPVILDLLETHPEAEYQIKRRVNEFRRDVLRLVTQEVAEERLEIIDEVEAGHLDKAWSELPLPEESPEEEEAPVRTLLAPVIDEDGHEVPPSLAKRVMRLRTNQKIMLAIKGGKEERTLLIREANRLIQVNVIRNPRMTEGEVAFIAQMRTVNEEVIRIIGTNRDWLKKYAIVKALVLNPKTPIAISLNLLKRLIDMDLKLLMRDKGVAEILRREAKRYLESKQPRQG
;
A
#
# COMPACT_ATOMS: atom_id res chain seq x y z
N MET A 1 30.71 32.28 5.76
CA MET A 1 31.46 31.87 4.56
C MET A 1 32.87 32.43 4.55
N HIS A 2 33.86 31.56 4.74
CA HIS A 2 35.29 31.85 4.71
C HIS A 2 35.75 32.37 3.33
N LEU A 3 36.70 33.30 3.33
CA LEU A 3 37.21 33.97 2.11
C LEU A 3 37.79 33.00 1.06
N ILE A 4 38.37 31.89 1.51
CA ILE A 4 38.92 30.84 0.60
C ILE A 4 37.79 30.12 -0.14
N VAL A 5 36.66 29.87 0.52
CA VAL A 5 35.50 29.20 -0.06
C VAL A 5 34.78 30.12 -1.04
N GLN A 6 34.67 31.42 -0.71
CA GLN A 6 34.18 32.43 -1.65
C GLN A 6 35.00 32.46 -2.95
N LYS A 7 36.32 32.55 -2.83
CA LYS A 7 37.22 32.54 -4.00
C LYS A 7 37.16 31.24 -4.81
N PHE A 8 36.88 30.11 -4.16
CA PHE A 8 36.65 28.83 -4.83
C PHE A 8 35.35 28.83 -5.62
N MET A 9 34.25 29.31 -5.02
CA MET A 9 32.95 29.42 -5.69
C MET A 9 33.00 30.42 -6.86
N ASP A 10 33.76 31.50 -6.72
CA ASP A 10 33.96 32.51 -7.78
C ASP A 10 34.91 32.05 -8.89
N GLY A 11 35.48 30.84 -8.81
CA GLY A 11 36.41 30.29 -9.81
C GLY A 11 37.79 30.97 -9.83
N GLN A 12 38.13 31.73 -8.79
CA GLN A 12 39.38 32.50 -8.69
C GLN A 12 40.50 31.74 -7.96
N LEU A 13 40.24 30.52 -7.51
CA LEU A 13 41.20 29.71 -6.76
C LEU A 13 42.04 28.83 -7.72
N PRO A 14 43.39 28.80 -7.58
CA PRO A 14 44.23 27.90 -8.37
C PRO A 14 43.89 26.42 -8.17
N GLU A 15 43.97 25.60 -9.23
CA GLU A 15 43.56 24.18 -9.20
C GLU A 15 44.21 23.35 -8.09
N ALA A 16 45.48 23.61 -7.76
CA ALA A 16 46.20 22.92 -6.68
C ALA A 16 45.61 23.26 -5.29
N MET A 17 45.15 24.50 -5.11
CA MET A 17 44.51 24.95 -3.87
C MET A 17 43.06 24.47 -3.80
N ALA A 18 42.37 24.37 -4.94
CA ALA A 18 41.05 23.77 -5.04
C ALA A 18 41.08 22.27 -4.66
N LYS A 19 42.05 21.51 -5.18
CA LYS A 19 42.25 20.10 -4.84
C LYS A 19 42.53 19.88 -3.36
N SER A 20 43.36 20.72 -2.75
CA SER A 20 43.66 20.62 -1.32
C SER A 20 42.50 21.05 -0.42
N LEU A 21 41.67 22.01 -0.87
CA LEU A 21 40.43 22.41 -0.20
C LEU A 21 39.43 21.25 -0.20
N VAL A 22 39.17 20.67 -1.36
CA VAL A 22 38.24 19.55 -1.53
C VAL A 22 38.71 18.30 -0.77
N ALA A 23 40.03 18.08 -0.66
CA ALA A 23 40.60 17.00 0.14
C ALA A 23 40.54 17.23 1.66
N GLY A 24 39.99 18.36 2.14
CA GLY A 24 39.88 18.67 3.57
C GLY A 24 41.20 19.04 4.26
N ASN A 25 42.26 19.33 3.50
CA ASN A 25 43.60 19.62 4.04
C ASN A 25 43.81 21.09 4.42
N LEU A 26 42.83 21.96 4.16
CA LEU A 26 42.90 23.38 4.52
C LEU A 26 42.16 23.66 5.84
N PRO A 27 42.67 24.58 6.68
CA PRO A 27 42.02 24.98 7.93
C PRO A 27 40.82 25.88 7.64
N VAL A 28 39.69 25.29 7.31
CA VAL A 28 38.42 25.96 7.04
C VAL A 28 37.37 25.44 8.03
N PRO A 29 36.43 26.28 8.50
CA PRO A 29 35.31 25.81 9.31
C PRO A 29 34.54 24.69 8.60
N PRO A 30 34.02 23.69 9.33
CA PRO A 30 33.41 22.51 8.75
C PRO A 30 32.16 22.82 7.91
N THR A 31 31.38 23.82 8.30
CA THR A 31 30.22 24.33 7.54
C THR A 31 30.64 24.91 6.20
N ASP A 32 31.66 25.78 6.20
CA ASP A 32 32.17 26.40 4.99
C ASP A 32 32.86 25.37 4.07
N LEU A 33 33.51 24.35 4.65
CA LEU A 33 34.06 23.22 3.89
C LEU A 33 32.96 22.44 3.19
N LEU A 34 31.86 22.10 3.88
CA LEU A 34 30.72 21.39 3.27
C LEU A 34 30.10 22.19 2.11
N GLN A 35 30.04 23.53 2.22
CA GLN A 35 29.60 24.40 1.12
C GLN A 35 30.53 24.31 -0.09
N ALA A 36 31.85 24.24 0.13
CA ALA A 36 32.81 24.06 -0.96
C ALA A 36 32.67 22.66 -1.60
N LEU A 37 32.47 21.62 -0.80
CA LEU A 37 32.27 20.25 -1.28
C LEU A 37 30.98 20.11 -2.08
N SER A 38 29.88 20.72 -1.62
CA SER A 38 28.60 20.71 -2.32
C SER A 38 28.68 21.46 -3.65
N TYR A 39 29.34 22.62 -3.66
CA TYR A 39 29.61 23.35 -4.90
C TYR A 39 30.43 22.52 -5.90
N ALA A 40 31.50 21.88 -5.44
CA ALA A 40 32.36 21.05 -6.29
C ALA A 40 31.60 19.85 -6.88
N PHE A 41 30.72 19.23 -6.09
CA PHE A 41 29.94 18.06 -6.50
C PHE A 41 28.81 18.41 -7.46
N PHE A 42 27.94 19.37 -7.11
CA PHE A 42 26.74 19.68 -7.91
C PHE A 42 27.01 20.53 -9.16
N LYS A 43 28.17 21.20 -9.24
CA LYS A 43 28.61 21.88 -10.47
C LYS A 43 29.44 20.98 -11.39
N GLU A 44 29.49 19.68 -11.13
CA GLU A 44 30.19 18.67 -11.94
C GLU A 44 31.64 19.05 -12.27
N THR A 45 32.33 19.64 -11.28
CA THR A 45 33.75 19.96 -11.43
C THR A 45 34.56 18.66 -11.52
N PRO A 46 35.78 18.68 -12.10
CA PRO A 46 36.67 17.51 -12.08
C PRO A 46 37.07 17.04 -10.66
N LEU A 47 36.60 17.73 -9.62
CA LEU A 47 36.83 17.43 -8.21
C LEU A 47 35.61 16.79 -7.52
N ALA A 48 34.52 16.50 -8.25
CA ALA A 48 33.29 15.95 -7.68
C ALA A 48 33.52 14.61 -6.95
N GLU A 49 34.30 13.70 -7.52
CA GLU A 49 34.63 12.42 -6.89
C GLU A 49 35.42 12.61 -5.59
N ALA A 50 36.41 13.51 -5.60
CA ALA A 50 37.19 13.83 -4.40
C ALA A 50 36.33 14.47 -3.31
N ALA A 51 35.31 15.26 -3.70
CA ALA A 51 34.37 15.85 -2.76
C ALA A 51 33.48 14.79 -2.12
N ALA A 52 32.94 13.85 -2.90
CA ALA A 52 32.15 12.73 -2.41
C ALA A 52 32.95 11.84 -1.44
N GLU A 53 34.21 11.52 -1.76
CA GLU A 53 35.08 10.72 -0.88
C GLU A 53 35.42 11.46 0.41
N THR A 54 35.66 12.77 0.34
CA THR A 54 35.94 13.58 1.53
C THR A 54 34.71 13.66 2.42
N VAL A 55 33.53 13.86 1.85
CA VAL A 55 32.29 13.75 2.60
C VAL A 55 32.23 12.38 3.22
N LYS A 56 32.31 11.25 2.51
CA LYS A 56 32.34 9.86 3.08
C LYS A 56 33.30 9.65 4.25
N ALA A 57 34.47 10.30 4.24
CA ALA A 57 35.46 10.17 5.29
C ALA A 57 35.18 11.01 6.56
N MET A 58 34.32 12.04 6.50
CA MET A 58 34.08 12.94 7.63
C MET A 58 33.35 12.27 8.82
N PRO A 59 33.73 12.57 10.08
CA PRO A 59 33.02 12.05 11.26
C PRO A 59 31.57 12.54 11.35
N GLU A 60 30.67 11.64 11.77
CA GLU A 60 29.24 11.95 11.96
C GLU A 60 29.03 13.14 12.92
N SER A 61 29.80 13.22 14.00
CA SER A 61 29.71 14.30 14.99
C SER A 61 30.04 15.69 14.42
N LEU A 62 30.87 15.75 13.39
CA LEU A 62 31.22 17.02 12.73
C LEU A 62 30.10 17.41 11.76
N LEU A 63 29.55 16.45 11.02
CA LEU A 63 28.42 16.67 10.10
C LEU A 63 27.15 17.08 10.85
N SER A 64 26.82 16.42 11.96
CA SER A 64 25.67 16.77 12.77
C SER A 64 25.77 18.18 13.35
N ASN A 65 26.95 18.57 13.83
CA ASN A 65 27.20 19.94 14.28
C ASN A 65 27.12 20.97 13.14
N ALA A 66 27.53 20.59 11.93
CA ALA A 66 27.45 21.48 10.78
C ALA A 66 26.00 21.73 10.32
N ILE A 67 25.11 20.73 10.44
CA ILE A 67 23.68 20.85 10.10
C ILE A 67 22.93 21.80 11.05
N LEU A 68 23.42 22.05 12.27
CA LEU A 68 22.73 22.91 13.24
C LEU A 68 22.71 24.41 12.85
N GLY A 69 23.56 24.83 11.91
CA GLY A 69 23.60 26.20 11.41
C GLY A 69 22.73 26.43 10.17
N PRO A 70 22.40 27.69 9.82
CA PRO A 70 21.65 28.01 8.61
C PRO A 70 22.40 27.54 7.35
N GLN A 71 21.67 26.94 6.41
CA GLN A 71 22.18 26.34 5.17
C GLN A 71 21.46 26.97 3.97
N ASP A 72 21.95 28.12 3.54
CA ASP A 72 21.45 28.82 2.35
C ASP A 72 22.61 29.02 1.34
N PRO A 73 22.65 28.29 0.21
CA PRO A 73 21.67 27.32 -0.29
C PRO A 73 21.77 25.94 0.40
N PRO A 74 20.70 25.12 0.39
CA PRO A 74 20.62 23.82 1.08
C PRO A 74 21.45 22.68 0.47
N ASP A 75 22.30 22.98 -0.51
CA ASP A 75 23.20 22.04 -1.19
C ASP A 75 24.04 21.17 -0.23
N PRO A 76 24.59 21.70 0.89
CA PRO A 76 25.29 20.87 1.87
C PRO A 76 24.43 19.74 2.47
N LEU A 77 23.13 20.00 2.69
CA LEU A 77 22.20 18.99 3.20
C LEU A 77 21.99 17.90 2.15
N GLY A 78 21.78 18.27 0.89
CA GLY A 78 21.64 17.33 -0.21
C GLY A 78 22.85 16.42 -0.38
N LEU A 79 24.06 16.97 -0.26
CA LEU A 79 25.30 16.20 -0.36
C LEU A 79 25.42 15.14 0.75
N ILE A 80 25.04 15.50 1.98
CA ILE A 80 24.98 14.55 3.10
C ILE A 80 23.96 13.46 2.79
N LEU A 81 22.74 13.82 2.37
CA LEU A 81 21.66 12.88 2.12
C LEU A 81 21.94 11.87 1.00
N ILE A 82 22.76 12.23 0.01
CA ILE A 82 23.13 11.34 -1.11
C ILE A 82 24.22 10.33 -0.73
N HIS A 83 25.18 10.72 0.13
CA HIS A 83 26.39 9.91 0.38
C HIS A 83 26.45 9.25 1.75
N ARG A 84 25.61 9.66 2.70
CA ARG A 84 25.53 9.11 4.06
C ARG A 84 24.37 8.13 4.21
N LYS A 85 24.44 7.25 5.20
CA LYS A 85 23.42 6.21 5.45
C LYS A 85 22.97 6.15 6.91
N GLU A 86 23.59 6.93 7.79
CA GLU A 86 23.33 6.98 9.23
C GLU A 86 21.95 7.62 9.48
N PRO A 87 20.96 6.88 10.01
CA PRO A 87 19.59 7.38 10.11
C PRO A 87 19.47 8.69 10.91
N ALA A 88 20.14 8.78 12.07
CA ALA A 88 20.07 9.98 12.93
C ALA A 88 20.57 11.26 12.24
N LEU A 89 21.63 11.14 11.43
CA LEU A 89 22.17 12.25 10.66
C LEU A 89 21.20 12.67 9.54
N LEU A 90 20.65 11.69 8.81
CA LEU A 90 19.72 11.92 7.71
C LEU A 90 18.40 12.55 8.20
N GLU A 91 17.88 12.08 9.34
CA GLU A 91 16.69 12.66 9.97
C GLU A 91 16.89 14.14 10.31
N THR A 92 18.05 14.48 10.89
CA THR A 92 18.39 15.87 11.24
C THR A 92 18.48 16.74 10.00
N ALA A 93 19.06 16.23 8.91
CA ALA A 93 19.17 16.95 7.65
C ALA A 93 17.82 17.13 6.92
N LEU A 94 16.94 16.11 6.93
CA LEU A 94 15.62 16.18 6.28
C LEU A 94 14.62 17.08 7.02
N LEU A 95 14.75 17.18 8.34
CA LEU A 95 13.92 18.06 9.18
C LEU A 95 14.46 19.49 9.27
N HIS A 96 15.56 19.80 8.57
CA HIS A 96 16.18 21.12 8.61
C HIS A 96 15.24 22.19 8.01
N PRO A 97 15.12 23.40 8.62
CA PRO A 97 14.22 24.45 8.14
C PRO A 97 14.45 24.90 6.68
N ASP A 98 15.71 24.89 6.24
CA ASP A 98 16.10 25.34 4.89
C ASP A 98 15.92 24.24 3.82
N MET A 99 15.43 23.05 4.22
CA MET A 99 15.14 21.97 3.28
C MET A 99 13.93 22.32 2.41
N ASN A 100 14.10 22.30 1.09
CA ASN A 100 13.07 22.69 0.12
C ASN A 100 12.55 21.48 -0.69
N ALA A 101 11.44 21.68 -1.42
CA ALA A 101 10.81 20.61 -2.20
C ALA A 101 11.70 20.14 -3.37
N GLU A 102 12.48 21.02 -3.97
CA GLU A 102 13.40 20.67 -5.07
C GLU A 102 14.49 19.71 -4.60
N TRP A 103 15.10 19.98 -3.46
CA TRP A 103 16.09 19.08 -2.88
C TRP A 103 15.47 17.79 -2.39
N MET A 104 14.25 17.85 -1.83
CA MET A 104 13.53 16.65 -1.42
C MET A 104 13.34 15.68 -2.61
N GLU A 105 12.94 16.18 -3.77
CA GLU A 105 12.83 15.38 -4.99
C GLU A 105 14.15 14.69 -5.36
N ARG A 106 15.27 15.42 -5.29
CA ARG A 106 16.59 14.89 -5.68
C ARG A 106 17.14 13.84 -4.70
N VAL A 107 16.85 13.98 -3.40
CA VAL A 107 17.45 13.11 -2.37
C VAL A 107 16.66 11.84 -2.13
N VAL A 108 15.34 11.84 -2.34
CA VAL A 108 14.45 10.68 -2.08
C VAL A 108 14.97 9.36 -2.67
N PRO A 109 15.48 9.29 -3.92
CA PRO A 109 16.01 8.04 -4.49
C PRO A 109 17.21 7.43 -3.75
N PHE A 110 17.90 8.22 -2.92
CA PHE A 110 19.12 7.80 -2.21
C PHE A 110 18.85 7.50 -0.72
N LEU A 111 17.64 7.77 -0.23
CA LEU A 111 17.30 7.62 1.18
C LEU A 111 17.08 6.16 1.57
N PRO A 112 17.57 5.72 2.74
CA PRO A 112 17.27 4.39 3.25
C PRO A 112 15.83 4.29 3.76
N GLY A 113 15.25 3.09 3.68
CA GLY A 113 13.85 2.81 4.02
C GLY A 113 13.30 3.44 5.30
N PRO A 114 13.99 3.36 6.46
CA PRO A 114 13.49 3.90 7.73
C PRO A 114 13.23 5.41 7.72
N VAL A 115 13.94 6.15 6.87
CA VAL A 115 13.93 7.62 6.88
C VAL A 115 12.90 8.17 5.86
N LEU A 116 12.37 7.32 4.96
CA LEU A 116 11.35 7.68 3.97
C LEU A 116 10.01 8.13 4.60
N GLU A 117 9.78 7.84 5.88
CA GLU A 117 8.62 8.35 6.62
C GLU A 117 8.66 9.89 6.78
N ILE A 118 9.84 10.51 6.79
CA ILE A 118 9.96 11.98 6.90
C ILE A 118 9.42 12.70 5.66
N PRO A 119 9.92 12.42 4.43
CA PRO A 119 9.31 12.97 3.23
C PRO A 119 7.85 12.54 3.08
N LEU A 120 7.46 11.38 3.63
CA LEU A 120 6.07 10.94 3.62
C LEU A 120 5.16 11.76 4.56
N ASN A 121 5.67 12.42 5.58
CA ASN A 121 4.83 13.19 6.51
C ASN A 121 4.80 14.69 6.18
N ASN A 122 5.65 15.16 5.27
CA ASN A 122 5.71 16.56 4.88
C ASN A 122 4.78 16.88 3.70
N GLN A 123 3.51 17.14 4.02
CA GLN A 123 2.45 17.41 3.04
C GLN A 123 2.68 18.68 2.22
N VAL A 124 3.42 19.66 2.75
CA VAL A 124 3.69 20.93 2.06
C VAL A 124 4.55 20.67 0.82
N LEU A 125 5.60 19.85 0.96
CA LEU A 125 6.51 19.52 -0.14
C LEU A 125 5.80 18.78 -1.28
N TRP A 126 4.82 17.94 -0.95
CA TRP A 126 4.02 17.22 -1.95
C TRP A 126 3.13 18.14 -2.78
N LEU A 127 2.59 19.19 -2.16
CA LEU A 127 1.75 20.16 -2.84
C LEU A 127 2.58 21.04 -3.78
N GLU A 128 3.81 21.36 -3.38
CA GLU A 128 4.76 22.10 -4.22
C GLU A 128 5.30 21.26 -5.38
N ARG A 129 5.68 19.99 -5.12
CA ARG A 129 6.23 19.07 -6.11
C ARG A 129 5.62 17.66 -5.98
N PRO A 130 4.56 17.36 -6.74
CA PRO A 130 3.89 16.05 -6.71
C PRO A 130 4.79 14.87 -7.10
N VAL A 131 5.86 15.11 -7.87
CA VAL A 131 6.84 14.10 -8.31
C VAL A 131 7.46 13.31 -7.13
N ILE A 132 7.56 13.94 -5.96
CA ILE A 132 8.03 13.28 -4.73
C ILE A 132 7.19 12.03 -4.41
N LEU A 133 5.89 12.06 -4.68
CA LEU A 133 5.00 10.91 -4.46
C LEU A 133 5.31 9.76 -5.43
N ASP A 134 5.63 10.07 -6.68
CA ASP A 134 6.00 9.08 -7.70
C ASP A 134 7.32 8.37 -7.32
N LEU A 135 8.28 9.15 -6.80
CA LEU A 135 9.54 8.63 -6.30
C LEU A 135 9.36 7.73 -5.08
N LEU A 136 8.51 8.12 -4.12
CA LEU A 136 8.21 7.29 -2.93
C LEU A 136 7.48 5.99 -3.29
N GLU A 137 6.62 6.00 -4.31
CA GLU A 137 5.91 4.81 -4.77
C GLU A 137 6.82 3.80 -5.46
N THR A 138 7.73 4.30 -6.31
CA THR A 138 8.68 3.49 -7.09
C THR A 138 9.93 3.10 -6.30
N HIS A 139 10.15 3.70 -5.13
CA HIS A 139 11.34 3.47 -4.33
C HIS A 139 11.54 1.98 -3.96
N PRO A 140 12.76 1.42 -4.11
CA PRO A 140 13.03 0.00 -3.85
C PRO A 140 12.91 -0.37 -2.37
N GLU A 141 13.33 0.52 -1.47
CA GLU A 141 13.25 0.31 -0.02
C GLU A 141 11.93 0.80 0.61
N ALA A 142 10.97 1.29 -0.19
CA ALA A 142 9.67 1.73 0.36
C ALA A 142 8.80 0.54 0.77
N GLU A 143 8.45 0.50 2.05
CA GLU A 143 7.53 -0.49 2.60
C GLU A 143 6.09 -0.31 2.07
N TYR A 144 5.29 -1.37 2.20
CA TYR A 144 3.89 -1.37 1.78
C TYR A 144 3.07 -0.23 2.43
N GLN A 145 3.37 0.15 3.67
CA GLN A 145 2.65 1.22 4.38
C GLN A 145 2.85 2.58 3.70
N ILE A 146 4.08 2.88 3.27
CA ILE A 146 4.44 4.10 2.55
C ILE A 146 3.66 4.16 1.24
N LYS A 147 3.73 3.10 0.42
CA LYS A 147 3.03 3.01 -0.88
C LYS A 147 1.52 3.15 -0.75
N ARG A 148 0.94 2.57 0.31
CA ARG A 148 -0.49 2.70 0.59
C ARG A 148 -0.85 4.15 0.93
N ARG A 149 -0.07 4.81 1.79
CA ARG A 149 -0.33 6.19 2.23
C ARG A 149 -0.20 7.20 1.10
N VAL A 150 0.78 7.01 0.21
CA VAL A 150 0.91 7.78 -1.05
C VAL A 150 -0.36 7.66 -1.89
N ASN A 151 -0.86 6.43 -2.08
CA ASN A 151 -2.07 6.18 -2.86
C ASN A 151 -3.35 6.75 -2.22
N GLU A 152 -3.47 6.69 -0.90
CA GLU A 152 -4.57 7.33 -0.15
C GLU A 152 -4.53 8.87 -0.32
N PHE A 153 -3.35 9.48 -0.20
CA PHE A 153 -3.19 10.93 -0.37
C PHE A 153 -3.51 11.41 -1.80
N ARG A 154 -3.02 10.71 -2.83
CA ARG A 154 -3.36 11.05 -4.23
C ARG A 154 -4.87 11.04 -4.47
N ARG A 155 -5.56 10.09 -3.86
CA ARG A 155 -7.02 9.95 -3.95
C ARG A 155 -7.77 11.06 -3.22
N ASP A 156 -7.35 11.39 -2.00
CA ASP A 156 -8.14 12.21 -1.09
C ASP A 156 -7.83 13.71 -1.22
N VAL A 157 -6.56 14.07 -1.46
CA VAL A 157 -6.08 15.47 -1.37
C VAL A 157 -5.83 16.08 -2.73
N LEU A 158 -5.11 15.38 -3.62
CA LEU A 158 -4.79 15.97 -4.92
C LEU A 158 -6.02 16.07 -5.82
N ARG A 159 -7.02 15.18 -5.70
CA ARG A 159 -8.19 15.10 -6.63
C ARG A 159 -7.79 15.21 -8.12
N LEU A 160 -6.51 15.02 -8.43
CA LEU A 160 -5.93 14.95 -9.75
C LEU A 160 -6.26 13.55 -10.24
N VAL A 161 -7.55 13.31 -10.51
CA VAL A 161 -7.84 12.63 -11.75
C VAL A 161 -7.31 13.60 -12.79
N THR A 162 -6.20 13.28 -13.46
CA THR A 162 -5.71 14.12 -14.57
C THR A 162 -6.90 14.42 -15.47
N GLN A 163 -6.97 15.64 -16.01
CA GLN A 163 -8.09 16.04 -16.86
C GLN A 163 -8.30 15.02 -17.99
N GLU A 164 -7.20 14.46 -18.49
CA GLU A 164 -7.14 13.29 -19.39
C GLU A 164 -7.79 12.02 -18.82
N VAL A 165 -7.52 11.61 -17.58
CA VAL A 165 -8.16 10.41 -16.99
C VAL A 165 -9.62 10.68 -16.61
N ALA A 166 -10.01 11.93 -16.39
CA ALA A 166 -11.39 12.33 -16.14
C ALA A 166 -12.18 12.35 -17.46
N GLU A 167 -11.58 12.88 -18.53
CA GLU A 167 -12.09 12.90 -19.90
C GLU A 167 -12.13 11.48 -20.49
N GLU A 168 -11.07 10.68 -20.37
CA GLU A 168 -11.08 9.26 -20.73
C GLU A 168 -12.15 8.51 -19.92
N ARG A 169 -12.33 8.80 -18.64
CA ARG A 169 -13.42 8.19 -17.86
C ARG A 169 -14.79 8.66 -18.31
N LEU A 170 -14.95 9.93 -18.69
CA LEU A 170 -16.21 10.47 -19.18
C LEU A 170 -16.53 9.91 -20.57
N GLU A 171 -15.56 9.81 -21.46
CA GLU A 171 -15.67 9.13 -22.76
C GLU A 171 -15.95 7.64 -22.58
N ILE A 172 -15.26 6.95 -21.67
CA ILE A 172 -15.54 5.54 -21.35
C ILE A 172 -16.94 5.39 -20.72
N ILE A 173 -17.38 6.32 -19.87
CA ILE A 173 -18.73 6.28 -19.27
C ILE A 173 -19.79 6.55 -20.34
N ASP A 174 -19.60 7.55 -21.20
CA ASP A 174 -20.51 7.88 -22.30
C ASP A 174 -20.54 6.76 -23.35
N GLU A 175 -19.42 6.12 -23.66
CA GLU A 175 -19.35 4.96 -24.57
C GLU A 175 -19.91 3.67 -23.94
N VAL A 176 -19.82 3.51 -22.61
CA VAL A 176 -20.46 2.41 -21.86
C VAL A 176 -21.96 2.62 -21.75
N GLU A 177 -22.43 3.84 -21.50
CA GLU A 177 -23.86 4.18 -21.50
C GLU A 177 -24.47 4.09 -22.89
N ALA A 178 -23.69 4.43 -23.94
CA ALA A 178 -24.08 4.24 -25.33
C ALA A 178 -23.93 2.79 -25.85
N GLY A 179 -23.35 1.88 -25.06
CA GLY A 179 -23.20 0.46 -25.40
C GLY A 179 -22.20 0.15 -26.51
N HIS A 180 -21.30 1.09 -26.85
CA HIS A 180 -20.30 0.93 -27.91
C HIS A 180 -19.02 0.21 -27.43
N LEU A 181 -18.69 0.30 -26.14
CA LEU A 181 -17.52 -0.37 -25.58
C LEU A 181 -17.60 -1.90 -25.73
N ASP A 182 -18.78 -2.49 -25.57
CA ASP A 182 -18.98 -3.95 -25.69
C ASP A 182 -18.65 -4.48 -27.10
N LYS A 183 -18.87 -3.67 -28.15
CA LYS A 183 -18.51 -4.03 -29.53
C LYS A 183 -17.01 -3.87 -29.80
N ALA A 184 -16.43 -2.74 -29.42
CA ALA A 184 -15.01 -2.48 -29.62
C ALA A 184 -14.10 -3.46 -28.84
N TRP A 185 -14.52 -3.88 -27.64
CA TRP A 185 -13.83 -4.90 -26.84
C TRP A 185 -13.96 -6.32 -27.40
N SER A 186 -15.02 -6.61 -28.17
CA SER A 186 -15.21 -7.90 -28.83
C SER A 186 -14.39 -8.06 -30.12
N GLU A 187 -13.97 -6.94 -30.73
CA GLU A 187 -13.28 -6.90 -32.03
C GLU A 187 -11.79 -6.57 -31.92
N LEU A 188 -11.26 -6.35 -30.71
CA LEU A 188 -9.84 -6.10 -30.48
C LEU A 188 -9.00 -7.35 -30.83
N PRO A 189 -7.97 -7.22 -31.69
CA PRO A 189 -7.05 -8.32 -31.97
C PRO A 189 -6.31 -8.71 -30.69
N LEU A 190 -6.38 -9.99 -30.32
CA LEU A 190 -5.62 -10.54 -29.21
C LEU A 190 -4.12 -10.31 -29.48
N PRO A 191 -3.34 -9.81 -28.51
CA PRO A 191 -1.89 -9.72 -28.65
C PRO A 191 -1.31 -11.12 -28.90
N GLU A 192 -0.46 -11.25 -29.93
CA GLU A 192 0.24 -12.51 -30.20
C GLU A 192 1.03 -12.92 -28.95
N GLU A 193 0.71 -14.13 -28.46
CA GLU A 193 1.27 -14.69 -27.24
C GLU A 193 2.76 -15.00 -27.44
N SER A 194 3.63 -14.38 -26.61
CA SER A 194 5.02 -14.84 -26.47
C SER A 194 5.01 -16.22 -25.80
N PRO A 195 5.48 -17.29 -26.47
CA PRO A 195 5.27 -18.65 -26.02
C PRO A 195 6.47 -19.11 -25.19
N GLU A 196 6.55 -18.73 -23.92
CA GLU A 196 7.53 -19.35 -23.01
C GLU A 196 7.14 -19.07 -21.56
N GLU A 197 6.35 -19.97 -20.98
CA GLU A 197 6.68 -20.75 -19.78
C GLU A 197 5.40 -21.24 -19.06
N GLU A 198 5.38 -22.55 -18.81
CA GLU A 198 4.45 -23.31 -17.94
C GLU A 198 3.18 -23.93 -18.55
N GLU A 199 3.32 -24.62 -19.68
CA GLU A 199 2.41 -25.71 -20.08
C GLU A 199 2.89 -27.07 -19.52
N ALA A 200 2.25 -27.64 -18.48
CA ALA A 200 2.36 -29.10 -18.27
C ALA A 200 1.25 -29.81 -17.49
N PRO A 201 0.38 -29.16 -16.67
CA PRO A 201 -0.85 -29.83 -16.24
C PRO A 201 -2.14 -29.03 -16.46
N VAL A 202 -2.06 -27.79 -16.94
CA VAL A 202 -3.25 -26.92 -17.15
C VAL A 202 -4.00 -27.27 -18.43
N ARG A 203 -3.30 -27.83 -19.43
CA ARG A 203 -3.81 -28.06 -20.79
C ARG A 203 -4.94 -29.10 -20.87
N THR A 204 -5.02 -30.03 -19.90
CA THR A 204 -6.11 -31.03 -19.83
C THR A 204 -7.43 -30.44 -19.30
N LEU A 205 -7.39 -29.28 -18.62
CA LEU A 205 -8.60 -28.57 -18.14
C LEU A 205 -9.10 -27.50 -19.14
N LEU A 206 -8.37 -27.29 -20.23
CA LEU A 206 -8.58 -26.23 -21.22
C LEU A 206 -9.30 -26.69 -22.50
N ALA A 207 -9.70 -27.96 -22.60
CA ALA A 207 -10.54 -28.39 -23.72
C ALA A 207 -11.91 -27.67 -23.67
N PRO A 208 -12.37 -27.05 -24.78
CA PRO A 208 -13.74 -26.59 -24.88
C PRO A 208 -14.66 -27.79 -24.66
N VAL A 209 -15.69 -27.61 -23.82
CA VAL A 209 -16.75 -28.62 -23.69
C VAL A 209 -17.60 -28.43 -24.94
N ILE A 210 -17.50 -29.40 -25.85
CA ILE A 210 -18.27 -29.44 -27.09
C ILE A 210 -19.57 -30.18 -26.74
N ASP A 211 -20.71 -29.54 -26.94
CA ASP A 211 -22.02 -30.17 -26.78
C ASP A 211 -22.22 -31.26 -27.87
N GLU A 212 -23.19 -32.18 -27.71
CA GLU A 212 -23.45 -33.25 -28.70
C GLU A 212 -23.73 -32.71 -30.13
N ASP A 213 -24.07 -31.42 -30.24
CA ASP A 213 -24.35 -30.71 -31.49
C ASP A 213 -23.17 -29.85 -32.00
N GLY A 214 -21.95 -29.96 -31.45
CA GLY A 214 -20.74 -29.37 -32.04
C GLY A 214 -20.53 -27.87 -31.86
N HIS A 215 -21.27 -27.20 -30.96
CA HIS A 215 -21.11 -25.76 -30.69
C HIS A 215 -20.12 -25.48 -29.55
N GLU A 216 -19.32 -24.43 -29.68
CA GLU A 216 -18.43 -23.94 -28.62
C GLU A 216 -19.23 -23.21 -27.53
N VAL A 217 -19.36 -23.83 -26.35
CA VAL A 217 -20.02 -23.19 -25.22
C VAL A 217 -19.06 -22.16 -24.59
N PRO A 218 -19.46 -20.87 -24.44
CA PRO A 218 -18.62 -19.89 -23.77
C PRO A 218 -18.25 -20.40 -22.37
N PRO A 219 -16.98 -20.26 -21.95
CA PRO A 219 -16.53 -20.83 -20.69
C PRO A 219 -17.38 -20.29 -19.55
N SER A 220 -17.85 -21.20 -18.68
CA SER A 220 -18.64 -20.82 -17.51
C SER A 220 -17.93 -19.71 -16.71
N LEU A 221 -18.70 -18.85 -16.03
CA LEU A 221 -18.15 -17.76 -15.21
C LEU A 221 -17.02 -18.25 -14.29
N ALA A 222 -17.14 -19.48 -13.77
CA ALA A 222 -16.13 -20.16 -12.99
C ALA A 222 -14.80 -20.36 -13.75
N LYS A 223 -14.85 -20.87 -14.98
CA LYS A 223 -13.67 -21.03 -15.84
C LYS A 223 -13.06 -19.67 -16.20
N ARG A 224 -13.89 -18.64 -16.44
CA ARG A 224 -13.40 -17.28 -16.71
C ARG A 224 -12.62 -16.71 -15.52
N VAL A 225 -13.16 -16.79 -14.31
CA VAL A 225 -12.48 -16.29 -13.11
C VAL A 225 -11.20 -17.07 -12.82
N MET A 226 -11.16 -18.39 -13.05
CA MET A 226 -9.94 -19.18 -12.88
C MET A 226 -8.77 -18.70 -13.76
N ARG A 227 -9.05 -18.18 -14.97
CA ARG A 227 -8.05 -17.64 -15.90
C ARG A 227 -7.53 -16.25 -15.51
N LEU A 228 -8.22 -15.53 -14.63
CA LEU A 228 -7.83 -14.17 -14.25
C LEU A 228 -6.61 -14.17 -13.32
N ARG A 229 -5.72 -13.20 -13.52
CA ARG A 229 -4.61 -12.93 -12.59
C ARG A 229 -5.13 -12.40 -11.26
N THR A 230 -4.36 -12.54 -10.18
CA THR A 230 -4.76 -12.09 -8.82
C THR A 230 -5.26 -10.65 -8.78
N ASN A 231 -4.60 -9.72 -9.48
CA ASN A 231 -5.01 -8.31 -9.52
C ASN A 231 -6.36 -8.11 -10.22
N GLN A 232 -6.61 -8.84 -11.31
CA GLN A 232 -7.89 -8.81 -12.03
C GLN A 232 -9.01 -9.40 -11.16
N LYS A 233 -8.73 -10.48 -10.42
CA LYS A 233 -9.69 -11.04 -9.45
C LYS A 233 -10.03 -10.05 -8.33
N ILE A 234 -9.07 -9.26 -7.85
CA ILE A 234 -9.32 -8.21 -6.86
C ILE A 234 -10.23 -7.11 -7.45
N MET A 235 -9.95 -6.66 -8.68
CA MET A 235 -10.80 -5.69 -9.36
C MET A 235 -12.23 -6.22 -9.59
N LEU A 236 -12.34 -7.50 -9.94
CA LEU A 236 -13.62 -8.19 -10.09
C LEU A 236 -14.33 -8.36 -8.73
N ALA A 237 -13.61 -8.53 -7.63
CA ALA A 237 -14.21 -8.56 -6.29
C ALA A 237 -14.83 -7.20 -5.91
N ILE A 238 -14.23 -6.09 -6.36
CA ILE A 238 -14.69 -4.72 -6.07
C ILE A 238 -15.86 -4.30 -6.97
N LYS A 239 -15.81 -4.63 -8.27
CA LYS A 239 -16.79 -4.16 -9.27
C LYS A 239 -17.82 -5.21 -9.68
N GLY A 240 -17.52 -6.49 -9.47
CA GLY A 240 -18.31 -7.62 -9.96
C GLY A 240 -19.69 -7.75 -9.33
N GLY A 241 -20.54 -8.51 -10.01
CA GLY A 241 -21.88 -8.83 -9.60
C GLY A 241 -21.94 -9.89 -8.51
N LYS A 242 -23.17 -10.34 -8.21
CA LYS A 242 -23.44 -11.31 -7.15
C LYS A 242 -22.77 -12.66 -7.41
N GLU A 243 -22.75 -13.11 -8.66
CA GLU A 243 -22.21 -14.42 -9.04
C GLU A 243 -20.69 -14.45 -8.93
N GLU A 244 -20.01 -13.38 -9.37
CA GLU A 244 -18.57 -13.25 -9.26
C GLU A 244 -18.12 -13.21 -7.80
N ARG A 245 -18.82 -12.45 -6.95
CA ARG A 245 -18.53 -12.40 -5.51
C ARG A 245 -18.70 -13.76 -4.83
N THR A 246 -19.75 -14.50 -5.20
CA THR A 246 -20.03 -15.83 -4.64
C THR A 246 -18.95 -16.83 -5.02
N LEU A 247 -18.31 -16.65 -6.17
CA LEU A 247 -17.19 -17.47 -6.59
C LEU A 247 -15.88 -17.02 -5.90
N LEU A 248 -15.60 -15.71 -5.92
CA LEU A 248 -14.36 -15.13 -5.39
C LEU A 248 -14.23 -15.27 -3.87
N ILE A 249 -15.33 -15.36 -3.11
CA ILE A 249 -15.26 -15.59 -1.65
C ILE A 249 -14.70 -16.97 -1.29
N ARG A 250 -14.69 -17.93 -2.24
CA ARG A 250 -14.14 -19.27 -2.07
C ARG A 250 -12.66 -19.38 -2.43
N GLU A 251 -12.06 -18.30 -2.96
CA GLU A 251 -10.64 -18.27 -3.33
C GLU A 251 -9.73 -18.45 -2.12
N ALA A 252 -8.56 -19.06 -2.32
CA ALA A 252 -7.60 -19.26 -1.21
C ALA A 252 -6.96 -17.94 -0.73
N ASN A 253 -6.88 -16.93 -1.60
CA ASN A 253 -6.20 -15.68 -1.29
C ASN A 253 -7.06 -14.79 -0.38
N ARG A 254 -6.52 -14.51 0.82
CA ARG A 254 -7.13 -13.62 1.82
C ARG A 254 -7.52 -12.25 1.26
N LEU A 255 -6.67 -11.63 0.43
CA LEU A 255 -6.92 -10.29 -0.12
C LEU A 255 -8.15 -10.27 -1.02
N ILE A 256 -8.38 -11.31 -1.81
CA ILE A 256 -9.58 -11.41 -2.66
C ILE A 256 -10.82 -11.49 -1.78
N GLN A 257 -10.82 -12.38 -0.78
CA GLN A 257 -11.96 -12.52 0.13
C GLN A 257 -12.30 -11.23 0.90
N VAL A 258 -11.27 -10.51 1.37
CA VAL A 258 -11.43 -9.22 2.07
C VAL A 258 -12.01 -8.15 1.14
N ASN A 259 -11.61 -8.12 -0.13
CA ASN A 259 -12.18 -7.19 -1.10
C ASN A 259 -13.62 -7.53 -1.49
N VAL A 260 -13.98 -8.81 -1.54
CA VAL A 260 -15.38 -9.23 -1.76
C VAL A 260 -16.28 -8.71 -0.66
N ILE A 261 -15.91 -8.87 0.63
CA ILE A 261 -16.77 -8.45 1.74
C ILE A 261 -16.86 -6.91 1.87
N ARG A 262 -15.87 -6.18 1.37
CA ARG A 262 -15.84 -4.71 1.34
C ARG A 262 -16.58 -4.11 0.14
N ASN A 263 -17.12 -4.94 -0.76
CA ASN A 263 -17.84 -4.44 -1.93
C ASN A 263 -19.11 -3.67 -1.49
N PRO A 264 -19.35 -2.45 -2.00
CA PRO A 264 -20.49 -1.62 -1.60
C PRO A 264 -21.85 -2.22 -2.01
N ARG A 265 -21.87 -3.16 -2.97
CA ARG A 265 -23.06 -3.86 -3.46
C ARG A 265 -23.35 -5.16 -2.70
N MET A 266 -22.68 -5.40 -1.57
CA MET A 266 -22.94 -6.57 -0.73
C MET A 266 -24.32 -6.50 -0.08
N THR A 267 -25.13 -7.53 -0.30
CA THR A 267 -26.44 -7.65 0.34
C THR A 267 -26.35 -8.36 1.69
N GLU A 268 -27.31 -8.10 2.58
CA GLU A 268 -27.40 -8.75 3.89
C GLU A 268 -27.49 -10.27 3.79
N GLY A 269 -28.19 -10.77 2.77
CA GLY A 269 -28.32 -12.22 2.49
C GLY A 269 -26.99 -12.87 2.12
N GLU A 270 -26.18 -12.19 1.29
CA GLU A 270 -24.83 -12.66 0.97
C GLU A 270 -23.94 -12.66 2.22
N VAL A 271 -23.98 -11.61 3.03
CA VAL A 271 -23.18 -11.53 4.26
C VAL A 271 -23.56 -12.64 5.24
N ALA A 272 -24.86 -12.92 5.40
CA ALA A 272 -25.33 -14.02 6.25
C ALA A 272 -24.83 -15.38 5.75
N PHE A 273 -24.82 -15.60 4.43
CA PHE A 273 -24.27 -16.81 3.82
C PHE A 273 -22.75 -16.93 4.08
N ILE A 274 -21.99 -15.86 3.85
CA ILE A 274 -20.53 -15.82 4.07
C ILE A 274 -20.19 -16.07 5.54
N ALA A 275 -20.95 -15.50 6.47
CA ALA A 275 -20.75 -15.69 7.91
C ALA A 275 -20.94 -17.15 8.35
N GLN A 276 -21.68 -17.99 7.61
CA GLN A 276 -21.83 -19.42 7.89
C GLN A 276 -20.70 -20.27 7.32
N MET A 277 -19.94 -19.74 6.36
CA MET A 277 -18.90 -20.50 5.67
C MET A 277 -17.70 -20.74 6.58
N ARG A 278 -17.32 -22.02 6.72
CA ARG A 278 -16.12 -22.44 7.48
C ARG A 278 -14.83 -22.33 6.66
N THR A 279 -14.94 -22.20 5.34
CA THR A 279 -13.80 -22.08 4.42
C THR A 279 -13.22 -20.66 4.40
N VAL A 280 -14.04 -19.66 4.69
CA VAL A 280 -13.69 -18.23 4.67
C VAL A 280 -12.63 -17.90 5.72
N ASN A 281 -11.77 -16.93 5.45
CA ASN A 281 -10.70 -16.48 6.35
C ASN A 281 -11.28 -15.79 7.60
N GLU A 282 -10.61 -15.95 8.76
CA GLU A 282 -11.02 -15.31 10.02
C GLU A 282 -11.16 -13.78 9.90
N GLU A 283 -10.32 -13.13 9.09
CA GLU A 283 -10.36 -11.68 8.94
C GLU A 283 -11.66 -11.19 8.30
N VAL A 284 -12.22 -11.95 7.36
CA VAL A 284 -13.53 -11.64 6.77
C VAL A 284 -14.62 -11.74 7.84
N ILE A 285 -14.58 -12.78 8.68
CA ILE A 285 -15.51 -12.97 9.78
C ILE A 285 -15.39 -11.82 10.80
N ARG A 286 -14.17 -11.35 11.07
CA ARG A 286 -13.91 -10.19 11.93
C ARG A 286 -14.47 -8.90 11.37
N ILE A 287 -14.32 -8.65 10.06
CA ILE A 287 -14.91 -7.50 9.37
C ILE A 287 -16.44 -7.55 9.54
N ILE A 288 -17.05 -8.73 9.35
CA ILE A 288 -18.49 -8.88 9.53
C ILE A 288 -18.92 -8.61 10.98
N GLY A 289 -18.17 -9.16 11.94
CA GLY A 289 -18.44 -9.02 13.38
C GLY A 289 -18.17 -7.62 13.96
N THR A 290 -17.54 -6.72 13.21
CA THR A 290 -17.28 -5.33 13.64
C THR A 290 -18.29 -4.35 13.03
N ASN A 291 -18.96 -4.72 11.94
CA ASN A 291 -19.92 -3.87 11.26
C ASN A 291 -21.26 -3.80 12.01
N ARG A 292 -21.56 -2.62 12.57
CA ARG A 292 -22.78 -2.38 13.36
C ARG A 292 -24.07 -2.60 12.59
N ASP A 293 -24.11 -2.31 11.30
CA ASP A 293 -25.33 -2.45 10.50
C ASP A 293 -25.68 -3.90 10.23
N TRP A 294 -24.69 -4.72 9.93
CA TRP A 294 -24.87 -6.17 9.78
C TRP A 294 -25.23 -6.83 11.12
N LEU A 295 -24.61 -6.37 12.22
CA LEU A 295 -24.96 -6.88 13.55
C LEU A 295 -26.39 -6.56 13.96
N LYS A 296 -27.12 -5.61 13.36
CA LYS A 296 -28.56 -5.43 13.64
C LYS A 296 -29.38 -6.65 13.18
N LYS A 297 -28.87 -7.43 12.22
CA LYS A 297 -29.60 -8.54 11.61
C LYS A 297 -29.35 -9.85 12.36
N TYR A 298 -30.42 -10.44 12.87
CA TYR A 298 -30.37 -11.66 13.67
C TYR A 298 -29.70 -12.83 12.93
N ALA A 299 -29.99 -13.01 11.64
CA ALA A 299 -29.42 -14.09 10.84
C ALA A 299 -27.88 -14.04 10.79
N ILE A 300 -27.31 -12.83 10.70
CA ILE A 300 -25.86 -12.61 10.68
C ILE A 300 -25.28 -12.88 12.07
N VAL A 301 -25.92 -12.36 13.13
CA VAL A 301 -25.52 -12.61 14.52
C VAL A 301 -25.47 -14.11 14.82
N LYS A 302 -26.53 -14.84 14.47
CA LYS A 302 -26.61 -16.30 14.61
C LYS A 302 -25.49 -17.00 13.85
N ALA A 303 -25.28 -16.64 12.58
CA ALA A 303 -24.25 -17.23 11.75
C ALA A 303 -22.84 -17.04 12.34
N LEU A 304 -22.53 -15.82 12.81
CA LEU A 304 -21.25 -15.52 13.45
C LEU A 304 -21.02 -16.34 14.71
N VAL A 305 -22.01 -16.42 15.61
CA VAL A 305 -21.84 -17.13 16.88
C VAL A 305 -21.64 -18.64 16.67
N LEU A 306 -22.24 -19.22 15.63
CA LEU A 306 -22.09 -20.64 15.28
C LEU A 306 -20.81 -20.94 14.47
N ASN A 307 -20.11 -19.93 13.96
CA ASN A 307 -18.92 -20.16 13.15
C ASN A 307 -17.68 -20.35 14.03
N PRO A 308 -16.93 -21.48 13.89
CA PRO A 308 -15.72 -21.73 14.67
C PRO A 308 -14.60 -20.70 14.46
N LYS A 309 -14.58 -20.01 13.32
CA LYS A 309 -13.59 -18.98 13.00
C LYS A 309 -13.95 -17.61 13.57
N THR A 310 -15.08 -17.45 14.23
CA THR A 310 -15.41 -16.17 14.87
C THR A 310 -14.57 -15.99 16.13
N PRO A 311 -13.85 -14.86 16.26
CA PRO A 311 -13.08 -14.57 17.47
C PRO A 311 -13.95 -14.67 18.73
N ILE A 312 -13.46 -15.35 19.76
CA ILE A 312 -14.23 -15.68 20.97
C ILE A 312 -14.85 -14.44 21.64
N ALA A 313 -14.13 -13.31 21.62
CA ALA A 313 -14.62 -12.05 22.19
C ALA A 313 -15.88 -11.54 21.48
N ILE A 314 -15.93 -11.63 20.15
CA ILE A 314 -17.10 -11.25 19.35
C ILE A 314 -18.24 -12.22 19.65
N SER A 315 -17.97 -13.53 19.64
CA SER A 315 -18.98 -14.56 19.89
C SER A 315 -19.62 -14.42 21.28
N LEU A 316 -18.84 -14.16 22.33
CA LEU A 316 -19.36 -13.96 23.69
C LEU A 316 -20.25 -12.72 23.81
N ASN A 317 -19.88 -11.62 23.14
CA ASN A 317 -20.69 -10.40 23.10
C ASN A 317 -22.02 -10.62 22.37
N LEU A 318 -21.99 -11.37 21.27
CA LEU A 318 -23.16 -11.66 20.45
C LEU A 318 -24.07 -12.75 21.04
N LEU A 319 -23.54 -13.65 21.86
CA LEU A 319 -24.26 -14.77 22.49
C LEU A 319 -25.55 -14.31 23.18
N LYS A 320 -25.50 -13.19 23.91
CA LYS A 320 -26.63 -12.65 24.69
C LYS A 320 -27.83 -12.24 23.83
N ARG A 321 -27.60 -12.06 22.53
CA ARG A 321 -28.59 -11.64 21.53
C ARG A 321 -29.27 -12.82 20.83
N LEU A 322 -28.84 -14.06 21.08
CA LEU A 322 -29.47 -15.25 20.55
C LEU A 322 -30.78 -15.57 21.26
N ILE A 323 -31.73 -16.15 20.52
CA ILE A 323 -32.97 -16.69 21.10
C ILE A 323 -32.70 -18.01 21.82
N ASP A 324 -33.56 -18.34 22.78
CA ASP A 324 -33.36 -19.49 23.66
C ASP A 324 -33.31 -20.84 22.91
N MET A 325 -34.04 -20.96 21.81
CA MET A 325 -33.98 -22.15 20.93
C MET A 325 -32.58 -22.32 20.32
N ASP A 326 -31.99 -21.24 19.81
CA ASP A 326 -30.67 -21.28 19.17
C ASP A 326 -29.54 -21.48 20.18
N LEU A 327 -29.70 -20.95 21.41
CA LEU A 327 -28.77 -21.22 22.51
C LEU A 327 -28.75 -22.71 22.89
N LYS A 328 -29.91 -23.37 22.93
CA LYS A 328 -30.01 -24.82 23.17
C LYS A 328 -29.36 -25.63 22.05
N LEU A 329 -29.48 -25.19 20.80
CA LEU A 329 -28.80 -25.82 19.65
C LEU A 329 -27.29 -25.65 19.74
N LEU A 330 -26.82 -24.44 20.06
CA LEU A 330 -25.39 -24.14 20.23
C LEU A 330 -24.73 -25.01 21.29
N MET A 331 -25.40 -25.28 22.41
CA MET A 331 -24.88 -26.16 23.47
C MET A 331 -24.59 -27.59 22.98
N ARG A 332 -25.32 -28.06 21.95
CA ARG A 332 -25.16 -29.41 21.37
C ARG A 332 -24.15 -29.44 20.23
N ASP A 333 -23.78 -28.30 19.66
CA ASP A 333 -22.88 -28.23 18.51
C ASP A 333 -21.42 -28.43 18.92
N LYS A 334 -20.84 -29.58 18.53
CA LYS A 334 -19.43 -29.90 18.79
C LYS A 334 -18.46 -29.05 17.96
N GLY A 335 -18.93 -28.39 16.90
CA GLY A 335 -18.14 -27.50 16.05
C GLY A 335 -17.85 -26.14 16.69
N VAL A 336 -18.47 -25.83 17.83
CA VAL A 336 -18.34 -24.54 18.52
C VAL A 336 -17.44 -24.68 19.75
N ALA A 337 -16.64 -23.65 20.03
CA ALA A 337 -15.72 -23.59 21.16
C ALA A 337 -16.41 -23.95 22.50
N GLU A 338 -15.77 -24.79 23.32
CA GLU A 338 -16.36 -25.29 24.57
C GLU A 338 -16.73 -24.17 25.55
N ILE A 339 -15.90 -23.11 25.61
CA ILE A 339 -16.15 -21.92 26.44
C ILE A 339 -17.50 -21.29 26.07
N LEU A 340 -17.81 -21.20 24.77
CA LEU A 340 -19.06 -20.60 24.30
C LEU A 340 -20.27 -21.48 24.66
N ARG A 341 -20.12 -22.81 24.59
CA ARG A 341 -21.17 -23.75 25.02
C ARG A 341 -21.45 -23.67 26.52
N ARG A 342 -20.40 -23.55 27.34
CA ARG A 342 -20.52 -23.37 28.80
C ARG A 342 -21.20 -22.05 29.14
N GLU A 343 -20.82 -20.97 28.47
CA GLU A 343 -21.42 -19.65 28.70
C GLU A 343 -22.89 -19.61 28.24
N ALA A 344 -23.24 -20.27 27.13
CA ALA A 344 -24.62 -20.40 26.68
C ALA A 344 -25.51 -21.13 27.71
N LYS A 345 -24.99 -22.22 28.30
CA LYS A 345 -25.67 -22.95 29.37
C LYS A 345 -25.91 -22.05 30.58
N ARG A 346 -24.87 -21.35 31.03
CA ARG A 346 -24.93 -20.42 32.17
C ARG A 346 -25.96 -19.30 31.94
N TYR A 347 -25.98 -18.74 30.73
CA TYR A 347 -26.91 -17.69 30.35
C TYR A 347 -28.38 -18.17 30.36
N LEU A 348 -28.65 -19.36 29.83
CA LEU A 348 -29.99 -19.96 29.87
C LEU A 348 -30.46 -20.26 31.31
N GLU A 349 -29.58 -20.80 32.16
CA GLU A 349 -29.87 -21.06 33.57
C GLU A 349 -30.12 -19.77 34.35
N SER A 350 -29.42 -18.68 34.04
CA SER A 350 -29.64 -17.37 34.67
C SER A 350 -30.97 -16.72 34.28
N LYS A 351 -31.52 -17.05 33.10
CA LYS A 351 -32.81 -16.57 32.61
C LYS A 351 -34.00 -17.34 33.17
N GLN A 352 -33.82 -18.62 33.50
CA GLN A 352 -34.87 -19.40 34.13
C GLN A 352 -34.98 -18.97 35.60
N PRO A 353 -36.13 -18.44 36.06
CA PRO A 353 -36.30 -18.16 37.48
C PRO A 353 -36.11 -19.46 38.25
N ARG A 354 -35.33 -19.42 39.34
CA ARG A 354 -35.23 -20.53 40.28
C ARG A 354 -36.66 -20.87 40.73
N GLN A 355 -37.24 -21.93 40.17
CA GLN A 355 -38.47 -22.50 40.70
C GLN A 355 -38.12 -23.07 42.07
N GLY A 356 -38.47 -22.31 43.10
CA GLY A 356 -38.53 -22.75 44.49
C GLY A 356 -39.97 -23.12 44.82
#